data_AF-A0A2N5C3Y2-F1
#
_entry.id   AF-A0A2N5C3Y2-F1
#
_cell.length_a   1.000
_cell.length_b   1.000
_cell.length_c   1.000
_cell.angle_alpha   90.00
_cell.angle_beta   90.00
_cell.angle_gamma   90.00
#
_symmetry.space_group_name_H-M   'P 1'
#
loop_
_entity.id
_entity.type
_entity.pdbx_description
1 polymer ?
#
loop_
_entity_poly.entity_id
_entity_poly.type
_entity_poly.pdbx_seq_one_letter_code
_entity_poly.pdbx_strand_id
1 'polypeptide(L)'
;MAMLSDWAKPVIDEVTNQDVELVLTGADGNVLQCSWRAPVEGRPNRRATPIAIQVTRDVVGAVQAAEGAELSRLRNGLRRLLNARLVDYSPDSGPEPFLVIADDHVLDR
;
A
#
# COMPACT_ATOMS: atom_id res chain seq x y z
N MET A 1 8.42 13.55 -6.08
CA MET A 1 8.11 12.14 -6.41
C MET A 1 8.52 11.16 -5.29
N ALA A 2 9.68 11.27 -4.64
CA ALA A 2 10.08 10.38 -3.53
C ALA A 2 9.16 10.38 -2.30
N MET A 3 8.44 11.49 -2.06
CA MET A 3 7.60 11.68 -0.88
C MET A 3 6.49 10.63 -0.69
N LEU A 4 5.88 10.13 -1.77
CA LEU A 4 4.80 9.15 -1.66
C LEU A 4 5.34 7.76 -1.30
N SER A 5 6.45 7.35 -1.90
CA SER A 5 7.13 6.10 -1.53
C SER A 5 7.70 6.18 -0.12
N ASP A 6 8.30 7.31 0.28
CA ASP A 6 8.86 7.50 1.62
C ASP A 6 7.76 7.53 2.70
N TRP A 7 6.58 8.02 2.36
CA TRP A 7 5.42 8.00 3.24
C TRP A 7 4.86 6.58 3.42
N ALA A 8 4.71 5.83 2.32
CA ALA A 8 4.07 4.51 2.30
C ALA A 8 4.99 3.36 2.71
N LYS A 9 6.28 3.42 2.37
CA LYS A 9 7.30 2.39 2.66
C LYS A 9 7.27 1.88 4.10
N PRO A 10 7.40 2.72 5.13
CA PRO A 10 7.45 2.23 6.50
C PRO A 10 6.16 1.48 6.90
N VAL A 11 5.01 1.89 6.36
CA VAL A 11 3.73 1.23 6.65
C VAL A 11 3.63 -0.11 5.95
N ILE A 12 4.05 -0.18 4.69
CA ILE A 12 4.05 -1.42 3.90
C ILE A 12 5.03 -2.43 4.51
N ASP A 13 6.23 -1.98 4.88
CA ASP A 13 7.25 -2.84 5.49
C ASP A 13 6.76 -3.38 6.85
N GLU A 14 6.13 -2.54 7.68
CA GLU A 14 5.54 -2.94 8.97
C GLU A 14 4.43 -3.97 8.77
N VAL A 15 3.48 -3.72 7.86
CA VAL A 15 2.32 -4.60 7.65
C VAL A 15 2.72 -5.94 7.03
N THR A 16 3.68 -5.94 6.11
CA THR A 16 4.16 -7.16 5.44
C THR A 16 5.27 -7.89 6.23
N ASN A 17 5.79 -7.25 7.28
CA ASN A 17 6.96 -7.66 8.04
C ASN A 17 8.18 -8.01 7.15
N GLN A 18 8.36 -7.23 6.07
CA GLN A 18 9.37 -7.44 5.04
C GLN A 18 9.93 -6.09 4.58
N ASP A 19 11.19 -6.06 4.13
CA ASP A 19 11.71 -4.90 3.42
C ASP A 19 11.24 -4.95 1.96
N VAL A 20 10.17 -4.22 1.66
CA VAL A 20 9.50 -4.26 0.37
C VAL A 20 10.05 -3.16 -0.54
N GLU A 21 10.47 -3.56 -1.75
CA GLU A 21 10.85 -2.61 -2.79
C GLU A 21 9.60 -1.93 -3.36
N LEU A 22 9.61 -0.59 -3.38
CA LEU A 22 8.56 0.24 -3.92
C LEU A 22 9.04 0.95 -5.18
N VAL A 23 8.27 0.84 -6.24
CA VAL A 23 8.48 1.55 -7.49
C VAL A 23 7.29 2.46 -7.74
N LEU A 24 7.56 3.76 -7.90
CA LEU A 24 6.57 4.71 -8.36
C LEU A 24 6.37 4.58 -9.87
N THR A 25 5.15 4.26 -10.28
CA THR A 25 4.74 4.13 -11.67
C THR A 25 3.46 4.92 -11.96
N GLY A 26 3.02 4.88 -13.22
CA GLY A 26 1.93 5.73 -13.73
C GLY A 26 2.42 7.11 -14.19
N ALA A 27 1.69 7.72 -15.14
CA ALA A 27 2.07 8.99 -15.76
C ALA A 27 2.21 10.14 -14.75
N ASP A 28 1.48 10.08 -13.64
CA ASP A 28 1.48 11.09 -12.58
C ASP A 28 2.33 10.70 -11.35
N GLY A 29 3.00 9.54 -11.38
CA GLY A 29 3.72 9.02 -10.21
C GLY A 29 2.81 8.76 -9.01
N ASN A 30 1.59 8.30 -9.26
CA ASN A 30 0.58 8.06 -8.24
C ASN A 30 0.31 6.57 -8.00
N VAL A 31 0.98 5.68 -8.74
CA VAL A 31 0.88 4.23 -8.51
C VAL A 31 2.14 3.78 -7.79
N LEU A 32 1.98 3.16 -6.63
CA LEU A 32 3.04 2.47 -5.91
C LEU A 32 2.97 0.99 -6.27
N GLN A 33 3.88 0.50 -7.08
CA GLN A 33 4.04 -0.93 -7.30
C GLN A 33 5.02 -1.50 -6.29
N CYS A 34 4.65 -2.62 -5.69
CA CYS A 34 5.51 -3.35 -4.78
C CYS A 34 5.36 -4.85 -4.97
N SER A 35 6.32 -5.61 -4.47
CA SER A 35 6.27 -7.06 -4.48
C SER A 35 6.62 -7.57 -3.09
N TRP A 36 5.71 -8.29 -2.45
CA TRP A 36 6.00 -8.94 -1.17
C TRP A 36 5.66 -10.43 -1.21
N ARG A 37 6.23 -11.20 -0.29
CA ARG A 37 5.96 -12.64 -0.16
C ARG A 37 4.91 -12.81 0.93
N ALA A 38 3.68 -13.17 0.57
CA ALA A 38 2.65 -13.43 1.57
C ALA A 38 3.09 -14.61 2.49
N PRO A 39 3.17 -14.44 3.82
CA PRO A 39 3.44 -15.55 4.72
C PRO A 39 2.19 -16.44 4.78
N VAL A 40 2.23 -17.60 4.13
CA VAL A 40 1.21 -18.64 4.29
C VAL A 40 1.76 -19.67 5.27
N GLU A 41 1.03 -19.94 6.34
CA GLU A 41 1.40 -20.99 7.30
C GLU A 41 1.65 -22.32 6.57
N GLY A 42 2.82 -22.93 6.85
CA GLY A 42 3.14 -24.28 6.41
C GLY A 42 3.72 -24.44 4.99
N ARG A 43 4.04 -23.36 4.25
CA ARG A 43 4.72 -23.49 2.94
C ARG A 43 5.89 -22.51 2.77
N PRO A 44 7.16 -22.99 2.79
CA PRO A 44 8.35 -22.13 2.76
C PRO A 44 8.66 -21.50 1.38
N ASN A 45 7.98 -21.90 0.30
CA ASN A 45 8.28 -21.45 -1.06
C ASN A 45 7.03 -20.90 -1.77
N ARG A 46 6.73 -19.60 -1.63
CA ARG A 46 5.98 -18.86 -2.66
C ARG A 46 6.81 -17.70 -3.22
N ARG A 47 6.62 -17.46 -4.51
CA ARG A 47 7.19 -16.35 -5.29
C ARG A 47 6.69 -15.02 -4.72
N ALA A 48 7.52 -13.98 -4.78
CA ALA A 48 7.07 -12.61 -4.50
C ALA A 48 5.91 -12.30 -5.44
N THR A 49 4.77 -11.87 -4.88
CA THR A 49 3.60 -11.56 -5.69
C THR A 49 3.53 -10.05 -5.85
N PRO A 50 3.54 -9.55 -7.10
CA PRO A 50 3.47 -8.12 -7.34
C PRO A 50 2.07 -7.61 -7.04
N ILE A 51 2.01 -6.46 -6.38
CA ILE A 51 0.80 -5.76 -6.00
C ILE A 51 0.97 -4.30 -6.41
N ALA A 52 -0.03 -3.78 -7.11
CA ALA A 52 -0.08 -2.39 -7.49
C ALA A 52 -1.00 -1.66 -6.52
N ILE A 53 -0.49 -0.65 -5.83
CA ILE A 53 -1.25 0.22 -4.96
C ILE A 53 -1.43 1.54 -5.71
N GLN A 54 -2.61 1.76 -6.29
CA GLN A 54 -2.91 3.02 -6.95
C GLN A 54 -3.37 4.03 -5.91
N VAL A 55 -2.61 5.10 -5.71
CA VAL A 55 -3.00 6.21 -4.84
C VAL A 55 -3.70 7.28 -5.68
N THR A 56 -4.86 7.73 -5.23
CA THR A 56 -5.58 8.83 -5.89
C THR A 56 -4.83 10.14 -5.75
N ARG A 57 -5.03 11.06 -6.72
CA ARG A 57 -4.38 12.36 -6.70
C ARG A 57 -4.70 13.17 -5.43
N ASP A 58 -5.88 12.99 -4.85
CA ASP A 58 -6.29 13.67 -3.62
C ASP A 58 -5.43 13.22 -2.43
N VAL A 59 -5.22 11.92 -2.26
CA VAL A 59 -4.30 11.39 -1.22
C VAL A 59 -2.87 11.82 -1.49
N VAL A 60 -2.43 11.86 -2.75
CA VAL A 60 -1.09 12.37 -3.08
C VAL A 60 -0.96 13.84 -2.65
N GLY A 61 -1.97 14.67 -2.93
CA GLY A 61 -2.01 16.07 -2.49
C GLY A 61 -2.05 16.21 -0.97
N ALA A 62 -2.86 15.39 -0.29
CA ALA A 62 -2.96 15.37 1.16
C ALA A 62 -1.63 14.96 1.80
N VAL A 63 -0.97 13.91 1.31
CA VAL A 63 0.36 13.51 1.78
C VAL A 63 1.36 14.64 1.57
N GLN A 64 1.31 15.33 0.42
CA GLN A 64 2.20 16.46 0.11
C GLN A 64 2.02 17.67 1.02
N ALA A 65 0.79 17.93 1.47
CA ALA A 65 0.46 19.08 2.32
C ALA A 65 0.47 18.76 3.83
N ALA A 66 0.36 17.48 4.20
CA ALA A 66 0.19 17.07 5.58
C ALA A 66 1.47 17.20 6.43
N GLU A 67 1.30 17.68 7.65
CA GLU A 67 2.37 17.74 8.66
C GLU A 67 1.95 17.07 9.97
N GLY A 68 2.93 16.53 10.70
CA GLY A 68 2.75 15.99 12.04
C GLY A 68 1.58 15.00 12.18
N ALA A 69 0.55 15.41 12.92
CA ALA A 69 -0.59 14.57 13.27
C ALA A 69 -1.42 14.12 12.06
N GLU A 70 -1.49 14.92 11.00
CA GLU A 70 -2.24 14.58 9.79
C GLU A 70 -1.55 13.47 8.99
N LEU A 71 -0.23 13.56 8.86
CA LEU A 71 0.58 12.51 8.23
C LEU A 71 0.46 11.17 8.98
N SER A 72 0.44 11.22 10.31
CA SER A 72 0.18 10.04 11.15
C SER A 72 -1.21 9.45 10.95
N ARG A 73 -2.24 10.28 10.74
CA ARG A 73 -3.60 9.81 10.44
C ARG A 73 -3.65 9.11 9.08
N LEU A 74 -3.07 9.72 8.04
CA LEU A 74 -2.99 9.13 6.71
C LEU A 74 -2.25 7.78 6.73
N ARG A 75 -1.12 7.68 7.46
CA ARG A 75 -0.38 6.41 7.64
C ARG A 75 -1.23 5.34 8.34
N ASN A 76 -1.98 5.73 9.37
CA ASN A 76 -2.89 4.80 10.05
C ASN A 76 -4.02 4.32 9.14
N GLY A 77 -4.56 5.19 8.28
CA GLY A 77 -5.55 4.82 7.26
C GLY A 77 -4.99 3.80 6.27
N LEU A 78 -3.81 4.09 5.72
CA LEU A 78 -3.07 3.16 4.84
C LEU A 78 -2.87 1.80 5.52
N ARG A 79 -2.44 1.77 6.79
CA ARG A 79 -2.23 0.54 7.55
C ARG A 79 -3.51 -0.28 7.69
N ARG A 80 -4.63 0.36 8.02
CA ARG A 80 -5.94 -0.31 8.16
C ARG A 80 -6.40 -0.90 6.82
N LEU A 81 -6.27 -0.13 5.74
CA LEU A 81 -6.64 -0.57 4.39
C LEU A 81 -5.80 -1.78 3.96
N LEU A 82 -4.48 -1.71 4.14
CA LEU A 82 -3.57 -2.80 3.81
C LEU A 82 -3.94 -4.05 4.59
N ASN A 83 -4.11 -3.96 5.92
CA ASN A 83 -4.50 -5.11 6.74
C ASN A 83 -5.84 -5.72 6.31
N ALA A 84 -6.85 -4.90 6.02
CA ALA A 84 -8.16 -5.39 5.57
C ALA A 84 -8.06 -6.14 4.23
N ARG A 85 -7.26 -5.63 3.29
CA ARG A 85 -7.15 -6.16 1.93
C ARG A 85 -6.15 -7.31 1.79
N LEU A 86 -5.16 -7.34 2.68
CA LEU A 86 -4.22 -8.45 2.81
C LEU A 86 -4.86 -9.73 3.34
N VAL A 87 -5.86 -9.62 4.21
CA VAL A 87 -6.62 -10.78 4.70
C VAL A 87 -7.37 -11.46 3.55
N ASP A 88 -7.94 -10.68 2.64
CA ASP A 88 -8.65 -11.18 1.46
C ASP A 88 -7.70 -11.54 0.30
N TYR A 89 -6.39 -11.28 0.46
CA TYR A 89 -5.41 -11.51 -0.58
C TYR A 89 -5.14 -13.01 -0.73
N SER A 90 -5.75 -13.63 -1.74
CA SER A 90 -5.28 -14.93 -2.23
C SER A 90 -4.31 -14.73 -3.39
N PRO A 91 -3.07 -15.25 -3.33
CA PRO A 91 -2.13 -15.21 -4.45
C PRO A 91 -2.58 -16.04 -5.66
N ASP A 92 -3.73 -16.73 -5.57
CA ASP A 92 -4.37 -17.45 -6.68
C ASP A 92 -5.55 -16.66 -7.31
N SER A 93 -5.79 -15.41 -6.89
CA SER A 93 -6.96 -14.60 -7.30
C SER A 93 -6.92 -14.01 -8.73
N GLY A 94 -6.05 -14.48 -9.61
CA GLY A 94 -5.97 -13.99 -11.00
C GLY A 94 -5.20 -12.66 -11.16
N PRO A 95 -5.20 -12.10 -12.38
CA PRO A 95 -4.21 -11.12 -12.79
C PRO A 95 -4.52 -9.74 -12.19
N GLU A 96 -3.62 -9.31 -11.31
CA GLU A 96 -3.46 -7.93 -10.84
C GLU A 96 -4.47 -7.47 -9.78
N PRO A 97 -4.24 -7.83 -8.51
CA PRO A 97 -4.90 -7.17 -7.39
C PRO A 97 -4.35 -5.75 -7.26
N PHE A 98 -4.97 -4.81 -7.96
CA PHE A 98 -4.73 -3.40 -7.73
C PHE A 98 -5.48 -2.94 -6.47
N LEU A 99 -4.76 -2.43 -5.49
CA LEU A 99 -5.34 -1.78 -4.32
C LEU A 99 -5.48 -0.29 -4.62
N VAL A 100 -6.70 0.20 -4.83
CA VAL A 100 -6.92 1.64 -4.98
C VAL A 100 -7.06 2.28 -3.60
N ILE A 101 -6.18 3.23 -3.30
CA ILE A 101 -6.27 4.12 -2.15
C ILE A 101 -6.89 5.42 -2.61
N ALA A 102 -8.21 5.49 -2.50
CA ALA A 102 -8.94 6.75 -2.60
C ALA A 102 -8.93 7.48 -1.27
N ASP A 103 -8.88 8.82 -1.31
CA ASP A 103 -9.27 9.64 -0.16
C ASP A 103 -10.78 9.45 -0.03
N ASP A 104 -11.16 8.37 0.66
CA ASP A 104 -12.49 8.24 1.20
C ASP A 104 -12.27 8.46 2.68
N HIS A 105 -12.86 9.53 3.23
CA HIS A 105 -13.08 9.70 4.66
C HIS A 105 -13.12 8.31 5.31
N VAL A 106 -12.09 7.99 6.11
CA VAL A 106 -11.94 6.73 6.87
C VAL A 106 -13.31 6.09 7.02
N LEU A 107 -13.60 5.05 6.23
CA LEU A 107 -14.94 4.46 6.12
C LEU A 107 -15.44 4.11 7.53
N ASP A 108 -16.21 5.04 8.10
CA ASP A 108 -17.00 4.90 9.30
C ASP A 108 -18.41 4.62 8.77
N ARG A 109 -18.69 3.33 8.57
CA ARG A 109 -20.03 2.78 8.48
C ARG A 109 -20.07 1.40 9.11
#